data_AF-E4N992-F1
#
_entry.id   AF-E4N992-F1
#
_cell.length_a   1.000
_cell.length_b   1.000
_cell.length_c   1.000
_cell.angle_alpha   90.00
_cell.angle_beta   90.00
_cell.angle_gamma   90.00
#
_symmetry.space_group_name_H-M   'P 1'
#
loop_
_entity.id
_entity.type
_entity.pdbx_description
1 polymer ?
#
loop_
_entity_poly.entity_id
_entity_poly.type
_entity_poly.pdbx_seq_one_letter_code
_entity_poly.pdbx_strand_id
1 'polypeptide(L)'
;MRTPEELHLVDWTALERGCGDGDPPELIRALYAADRDVVDAALDALFDSVLHRDAVYPAAVAAVPYVAHAAAHATHRRHVMLMFLSMAGGVQEQVWTEWEAEGGARVAEELPGLLHLLRDAEPEVRRQAVRAARRAAGESLPPAVAALAARLREDPSGRVRAEALMVLNRLEADPAGRLRAALADRSPAVRATAALCLLERARAPYPAALVDVLVVDAGDPEFRADWDGWFPGVGITEDRLERLLDADPAAGLAVAAGWIAAGDHESRGVRRALRVADTCRGRDAEIAALLLAALARRGGAGRMVDVLGGLADCVGRGVDPAPVVEAALPLLGSSDEATSRCAQGILAEAGDTRLLDLVPDPDPSALAVLAARTGDPALCRRVLRPEPVGTCCDSWHGSPRDVLLNALTPARAAPLLPDLVRLLRTSPSPQLAHALAGLDLADPEPVSELVALTGHANPVLARAAAVAAARLGADPEPALRLLAEGLAEGLAGSERHLADTALLGPVGAPLLPLVERYLTADHHARVRVDAAEALWRITGDGERAAPLLLAELGPSRHGVKALTLLRRTGRPLPPEQRALVARWPDASPAELRERNLLWGPEDDARMCEEVRLLRARQP
;
A
#
# COMPACT_ATOMS: atom_id res chain seq x y z
N MET A 1 -18.60 36.96 21.03
CA MET A 1 -19.31 36.71 19.77
C MET A 1 -19.60 38.06 19.15
N ARG A 2 -19.42 38.20 17.83
CA ARG A 2 -19.73 39.43 17.11
C ARG A 2 -20.91 39.23 16.18
N THR A 3 -21.73 40.25 16.08
CA THR A 3 -22.95 40.24 15.27
C THR A 3 -22.63 40.53 13.79
N PRO A 4 -23.44 40.07 12.82
CA PRO A 4 -23.21 40.35 11.40
C PRO A 4 -23.17 41.86 11.06
N GLU A 5 -23.77 42.70 11.88
CA GLU A 5 -23.74 44.16 11.76
C GLU A 5 -22.31 44.71 11.89
N GLU A 6 -21.44 44.03 12.63
CA GLU A 6 -20.06 44.45 12.91
C GLU A 6 -19.06 44.01 11.83
N LEU A 7 -19.49 43.28 10.79
CA LEU A 7 -18.62 42.77 9.72
C LEU A 7 -17.80 43.87 9.01
N HIS A 8 -18.32 45.09 8.97
CA HIS A 8 -17.66 46.26 8.38
C HIS A 8 -16.43 46.77 9.17
N LEU A 9 -16.24 46.28 10.41
CA LEU A 9 -15.09 46.63 11.26
C LEU A 9 -13.82 45.84 10.91
N VAL A 10 -13.92 44.85 10.02
CA VAL A 10 -12.79 44.04 9.55
C VAL A 10 -12.50 44.42 8.10
N ASP A 11 -11.23 44.67 7.78
CA ASP A 11 -10.79 44.88 6.40
C ASP A 11 -10.56 43.52 5.72
N TRP A 12 -11.65 42.93 5.22
CA TRP A 12 -11.64 41.63 4.56
C TRP A 12 -10.79 41.60 3.28
N THR A 13 -10.61 42.74 2.61
CA THR A 13 -9.84 42.83 1.36
C THR A 13 -8.33 42.73 1.59
N ALA A 14 -7.87 43.04 2.80
CA ALA A 14 -6.47 42.93 3.21
C ALA A 14 -6.10 41.53 3.73
N LEU A 15 -7.08 40.63 3.93
CA LEU A 15 -6.85 39.29 4.48
C LEU A 15 -6.62 38.27 3.35
N GLU A 16 -5.59 37.44 3.50
CA GLU A 16 -5.39 36.29 2.63
C GLU A 16 -6.55 35.30 2.78
N ARG A 17 -6.98 34.72 1.65
CA ARG A 17 -8.14 33.83 1.52
C ARG A 17 -7.83 32.65 0.58
N GLY A 18 -8.63 31.60 0.68
CA GLY A 18 -8.62 30.45 -0.21
C GLY A 18 -9.12 30.78 -1.62
N CYS A 19 -9.25 29.77 -2.47
CA CYS A 19 -9.57 29.94 -3.89
C CYS A 19 -11.06 30.19 -4.21
N GLY A 20 -11.93 30.31 -3.20
CA GLY A 20 -13.35 30.62 -3.39
C GLY A 20 -13.59 32.08 -3.83
N ASP A 21 -14.53 32.27 -4.76
CA ASP A 21 -14.86 33.58 -5.34
C ASP A 21 -15.81 34.44 -4.46
N GLY A 22 -16.39 33.87 -3.40
CA GLY A 22 -17.39 34.54 -2.56
C GLY A 22 -16.81 35.62 -1.62
N ASP A 23 -17.59 36.67 -1.35
CA ASP A 23 -17.24 37.71 -0.38
C ASP A 23 -17.60 37.27 1.05
N PRO A 24 -16.62 37.08 1.97
CA PRO A 24 -16.89 36.51 3.29
C PRO A 24 -17.98 37.25 4.10
N PRO A 25 -18.06 38.60 4.11
CA PRO A 25 -19.18 39.31 4.73
C PRO A 25 -20.55 38.95 4.19
N GLU A 26 -20.71 38.79 2.88
CA GLU A 26 -21.99 38.39 2.27
C GLU A 26 -22.34 36.95 2.65
N LEU A 27 -21.37 36.04 2.59
CA LEU A 27 -21.54 34.64 2.98
C LEU A 27 -21.93 34.51 4.46
N ILE A 28 -21.30 35.26 5.36
CA ILE A 28 -21.61 35.24 6.81
C ILE A 28 -23.02 35.78 7.08
N ARG A 29 -23.48 36.82 6.35
CA ARG A 29 -24.86 37.30 6.47
C ARG A 29 -25.87 36.27 5.97
N ALA A 30 -25.55 35.56 4.90
CA ALA A 30 -26.40 34.52 4.32
C ALA A 30 -26.66 33.33 5.27
N LEU A 31 -25.81 33.13 6.29
CA LEU A 31 -26.01 32.10 7.33
C LEU A 31 -27.31 32.27 8.14
N TYR A 32 -27.91 33.46 8.13
CA TYR A 32 -29.16 33.77 8.84
C TYR A 32 -30.39 33.70 7.92
N ALA A 33 -30.21 33.30 6.65
CA ALA A 33 -31.32 33.18 5.71
C ALA A 33 -32.36 32.17 6.22
N ALA A 34 -33.63 32.45 5.96
CA ALA A 34 -34.73 31.53 6.24
C ALA A 34 -34.73 30.32 5.29
N ASP A 35 -34.09 30.46 4.12
CA ASP A 35 -33.94 29.39 3.14
C ASP A 35 -32.68 28.57 3.45
N ARG A 36 -32.88 27.26 3.71
CA ARG A 36 -31.80 26.32 3.99
C ARG A 36 -30.83 26.19 2.82
N ASP A 37 -31.31 26.21 1.57
CA ASP A 37 -30.44 25.99 0.41
C ASP A 37 -29.48 27.17 0.21
N VAL A 38 -29.93 28.38 0.57
CA VAL A 38 -29.07 29.58 0.63
C VAL A 38 -28.00 29.44 1.71
N VAL A 39 -28.37 28.91 2.89
CA VAL A 39 -27.40 28.65 3.98
C VAL A 39 -26.40 27.56 3.56
N ASP A 40 -26.84 26.50 2.89
CA ASP A 40 -25.97 25.42 2.40
C ASP A 40 -24.95 25.95 1.39
N ALA A 41 -25.41 26.68 0.35
CA ALA A 41 -24.52 27.28 -0.63
C ALA A 41 -23.54 28.30 -0.02
N ALA A 42 -24.00 29.08 0.98
CA ALA A 42 -23.15 30.04 1.68
C ALA A 42 -22.07 29.34 2.52
N LEU A 43 -22.40 28.23 3.18
CA LEU A 43 -21.44 27.43 3.93
C LEU A 43 -20.41 26.79 3.01
N ASP A 44 -20.82 26.15 1.91
CA ASP A 44 -19.90 25.55 0.95
C ASP A 44 -18.90 26.59 0.42
N ALA A 45 -19.41 27.75 -0.02
CA ALA A 45 -18.56 28.86 -0.47
C ALA A 45 -17.68 29.44 0.65
N LEU A 46 -18.13 29.42 1.90
CA LEU A 46 -17.33 29.86 3.05
C LEU A 46 -16.19 28.88 3.33
N PHE A 47 -16.43 27.57 3.31
CA PHE A 47 -15.37 26.57 3.44
C PHE A 47 -14.33 26.73 2.32
N ASP A 48 -14.74 26.86 1.06
CA ASP A 48 -13.82 27.03 -0.07
C ASP A 48 -13.03 28.36 -0.02
N SER A 49 -13.65 29.42 0.49
CA SER A 49 -13.03 30.76 0.55
C SER A 49 -12.11 30.96 1.76
N VAL A 50 -12.33 30.29 2.89
CA VAL A 50 -11.53 30.57 4.11
C VAL A 50 -10.95 29.34 4.82
N LEU A 51 -11.35 28.10 4.49
CA LEU A 51 -10.81 26.85 5.03
C LEU A 51 -10.64 25.78 3.91
N HIS A 52 -9.65 25.96 3.04
CA HIS A 52 -9.44 25.09 1.87
C HIS A 52 -8.22 24.17 2.03
N ARG A 53 -8.36 22.86 1.72
CA ARG A 53 -7.30 21.82 1.76
C ARG A 53 -6.43 21.89 3.02
N ASP A 54 -7.07 21.77 4.19
CA ASP A 54 -6.39 21.67 5.48
C ASP A 54 -5.60 22.91 5.94
N ALA A 55 -5.73 24.05 5.26
CA ALA A 55 -5.07 25.31 5.62
C ALA A 55 -6.05 26.31 6.26
N VAL A 56 -5.60 26.94 7.35
CA VAL A 56 -6.30 28.06 8.01
C VAL A 56 -5.72 29.38 7.50
N TYR A 57 -6.59 30.22 6.96
CA TYR A 57 -6.24 31.55 6.44
C TYR A 57 -6.59 32.67 7.44
N PRO A 58 -5.95 33.85 7.35
CA PRO A 58 -6.31 35.03 8.15
C PRO A 58 -7.80 35.39 8.08
N ALA A 59 -8.43 35.24 6.91
CA ALA A 59 -9.87 35.46 6.74
C ALA A 59 -10.73 34.47 7.56
N ALA A 60 -10.28 33.22 7.72
CA ALA A 60 -10.97 32.23 8.57
C ALA A 60 -10.91 32.63 10.05
N VAL A 61 -9.74 33.06 10.51
CA VAL A 61 -9.55 33.54 11.89
C VAL A 61 -10.47 34.73 12.17
N ALA A 62 -10.56 35.68 11.23
CA ALA A 62 -11.44 36.84 11.34
C ALA A 62 -12.94 36.48 11.31
N ALA A 63 -13.32 35.38 10.66
CA ALA A 63 -14.70 34.89 10.59
C ALA A 63 -15.20 34.22 11.87
N VAL A 64 -14.29 33.63 12.67
CA VAL A 64 -14.62 32.89 13.91
C VAL A 64 -15.68 33.57 14.80
N PRO A 65 -15.53 34.85 15.24
CA PRO A 65 -16.50 35.46 16.15
C PRO A 65 -17.90 35.63 15.55
N TYR A 66 -18.01 35.75 14.23
CA TYR A 66 -19.29 35.89 13.52
C TYR A 66 -19.93 34.52 13.24
N VAL A 67 -19.13 33.51 12.88
CA VAL A 67 -19.60 32.13 12.71
C VAL A 67 -20.02 31.54 14.06
N ALA A 68 -19.33 31.89 15.16
CA ALA A 68 -19.75 31.55 16.53
C ALA A 68 -21.11 32.15 16.88
N HIS A 69 -21.33 33.42 16.55
CA HIS A 69 -22.64 34.05 16.70
C HIS A 69 -23.71 33.33 15.86
N ALA A 70 -23.41 32.99 14.61
CA ALA A 70 -24.33 32.26 13.73
C ALA A 70 -24.66 30.86 14.29
N ALA A 71 -23.67 30.11 14.77
CA ALA A 71 -23.88 28.82 15.42
C ALA A 71 -24.81 28.92 16.64
N ALA A 72 -24.77 30.01 17.39
CA ALA A 72 -25.64 30.23 18.55
C ALA A 72 -27.06 30.69 18.19
N HIS A 73 -27.25 31.38 17.06
CA HIS A 73 -28.47 32.15 16.80
C HIS A 73 -29.19 31.82 15.48
N ALA A 74 -28.51 31.23 14.49
CA ALA A 74 -29.11 30.89 13.20
C ALA A 74 -30.06 29.68 13.30
N THR A 75 -31.03 29.62 12.41
CA THR A 75 -32.06 28.55 12.41
C THR A 75 -31.55 27.25 11.81
N HIS A 76 -30.71 27.32 10.78
CA HIS A 76 -30.31 26.18 9.97
C HIS A 76 -28.80 25.90 10.11
N ARG A 77 -28.42 24.63 9.95
CA ARG A 77 -27.01 24.19 9.81
C ARG A 77 -26.04 24.64 10.90
N ARG A 78 -26.53 24.87 12.13
CA ARG A 78 -25.69 25.19 13.29
C ARG A 78 -24.58 24.16 13.52
N HIS A 79 -24.82 22.88 13.23
CA HIS A 79 -23.79 21.84 13.32
C HIS A 79 -22.64 22.07 12.33
N VAL A 80 -22.90 22.55 11.11
CA VAL A 80 -21.87 22.83 10.10
C VAL A 80 -21.05 24.06 10.49
N MET A 81 -21.69 25.08 11.08
CA MET A 81 -21.00 26.25 11.64
C MET A 81 -20.09 25.85 12.82
N LEU A 82 -20.54 24.95 13.69
CA LEU A 82 -19.70 24.39 14.76
C LEU A 82 -18.56 23.52 14.22
N MET A 83 -18.80 22.79 13.12
CA MET A 83 -17.76 22.03 12.42
C MET A 83 -16.67 22.98 11.90
N PHE A 84 -17.06 24.09 11.26
CA PHE A 84 -16.14 25.17 10.86
C PHE A 84 -15.28 25.65 12.03
N LEU A 85 -15.91 25.99 13.16
CA LEU A 85 -15.20 26.46 14.36
C LEU A 85 -14.26 25.39 14.93
N SER A 86 -14.65 24.12 14.88
CA SER A 86 -13.80 23.02 15.33
C SER A 86 -12.52 22.87 14.48
N MET A 87 -12.58 23.27 13.20
CA MET A 87 -11.49 23.24 12.22
C MET A 87 -10.65 24.51 12.20
N ALA A 88 -11.18 25.66 12.64
CA ALA A 88 -10.51 26.96 12.55
C ALA A 88 -9.17 27.03 13.31
N GLY A 89 -8.89 26.09 14.21
CA GLY A 89 -7.58 26.01 14.89
C GLY A 89 -6.60 25.00 14.27
N GLY A 90 -6.84 24.56 13.04
CA GLY A 90 -6.05 23.54 12.38
C GLY A 90 -6.63 22.14 12.54
N VAL A 91 -6.34 21.33 11.53
CA VAL A 91 -6.83 19.97 11.38
C VAL A 91 -5.86 18.96 12.03
N GLN A 92 -4.56 19.20 11.93
CA GLN A 92 -3.57 18.25 12.46
C GLN A 92 -3.44 18.33 13.98
N GLU A 93 -2.88 17.28 14.59
CA GLU A 93 -2.54 17.26 16.02
C GLU A 93 -1.43 18.28 16.35
N GLN A 94 -0.51 18.47 15.41
CA GLN A 94 0.50 19.52 15.45
C GLN A 94 -0.05 20.79 14.81
N VAL A 95 0.31 21.95 15.36
CA VAL A 95 0.01 23.25 14.76
C VAL A 95 1.13 23.56 13.76
N TRP A 96 0.77 23.75 12.49
CA TRP A 96 1.70 23.98 11.39
C TRP A 96 1.87 25.46 11.09
N THR A 97 0.85 26.30 11.37
CA THR A 97 0.87 27.73 11.05
C THR A 97 0.48 28.61 12.25
N GLU A 98 0.93 29.88 12.21
CA GLU A 98 0.52 30.88 13.20
C GLU A 98 -1.00 31.14 13.20
N TRP A 99 -1.63 31.04 12.02
CA TRP A 99 -3.07 31.22 11.85
C TRP A 99 -3.90 30.10 12.46
N GLU A 100 -3.40 28.87 12.45
CA GLU A 100 -4.03 27.76 13.17
C GLU A 100 -4.00 27.99 14.70
N ALA A 101 -2.89 28.50 15.22
CA ALA A 101 -2.81 28.87 16.64
C ALA A 101 -3.79 30.01 16.96
N GLU A 102 -3.82 31.06 16.15
CA GLU A 102 -4.70 32.22 16.36
C GLU A 102 -6.18 31.83 16.23
N GLY A 103 -6.56 31.10 15.19
CA GLY A 103 -7.93 30.62 15.00
C GLY A 103 -8.38 29.73 16.16
N GLY A 104 -7.51 28.87 16.67
CA GLY A 104 -7.77 28.08 17.88
C GLY A 104 -8.01 28.94 19.12
N ALA A 105 -7.22 30.01 19.30
CA ALA A 105 -7.40 30.96 20.39
C ALA A 105 -8.70 31.76 20.26
N ARG A 106 -9.06 32.19 19.05
CA ARG A 106 -10.35 32.86 18.78
C ARG A 106 -11.54 31.97 19.11
N VAL A 107 -11.48 30.69 18.77
CA VAL A 107 -12.54 29.74 19.13
C VAL A 107 -12.62 29.58 20.65
N ALA A 108 -11.48 29.59 21.36
CA ALA A 108 -11.45 29.54 22.81
C ALA A 108 -12.10 30.79 23.46
N GLU A 109 -11.87 31.98 22.91
CA GLU A 109 -12.50 33.24 23.35
C GLU A 109 -14.03 33.18 23.20
N GLU A 110 -14.52 32.52 22.15
CA GLU A 110 -15.95 32.42 21.83
C GLU A 110 -16.67 31.26 22.54
N LEU A 111 -15.91 30.31 23.09
CA LEU A 111 -16.45 29.10 23.69
C LEU A 111 -17.49 29.34 24.80
N PRO A 112 -17.33 30.31 25.74
CA PRO A 112 -18.34 30.56 26.76
C PRO A 112 -19.75 30.79 26.20
N GLY A 113 -19.86 31.49 25.05
CA GLY A 113 -21.12 31.73 24.36
C GLY A 113 -21.71 30.48 23.70
N LEU A 114 -20.87 29.50 23.37
CA LEU A 114 -21.25 28.26 22.68
C LEU A 114 -21.55 27.08 23.62
N LEU A 115 -21.13 27.13 24.90
CA LEU A 115 -21.28 26.01 25.84
C LEU A 115 -22.73 25.54 26.03
N HIS A 116 -23.72 26.41 25.82
CA HIS A 116 -25.13 26.04 25.89
C HIS A 116 -25.54 25.03 24.80
N LEU A 117 -24.88 25.04 23.64
CA LEU A 117 -25.13 24.14 22.51
C LEU A 117 -24.74 22.69 22.82
N LEU A 118 -23.96 22.43 23.88
CA LEU A 118 -23.78 21.08 24.40
C LEU A 118 -25.10 20.47 24.90
N ARG A 119 -26.15 21.27 25.14
CA ARG A 119 -27.49 20.81 25.55
C ARG A 119 -28.52 20.91 24.44
N ASP A 120 -28.09 21.13 23.20
CA ASP A 120 -29.00 21.25 22.07
C ASP A 120 -29.85 20.00 21.85
N ALA A 121 -31.07 20.17 21.32
CA ALA A 121 -31.96 19.05 21.01
C ALA A 121 -31.36 18.16 19.90
N GLU A 122 -30.66 18.75 18.93
CA GLU A 122 -30.09 18.05 17.79
C GLU A 122 -28.76 17.36 18.15
N PRO A 123 -28.64 16.03 18.01
CA PRO A 123 -27.42 15.30 18.35
C PRO A 123 -26.17 15.77 17.61
N GLU A 124 -26.28 16.16 16.34
CA GLU A 124 -25.14 16.65 15.56
C GLU A 124 -24.67 18.02 16.00
N VAL A 125 -25.56 18.91 16.46
CA VAL A 125 -25.17 20.19 17.09
C VAL A 125 -24.40 19.92 18.38
N ARG A 126 -24.90 19.02 19.24
CA ARG A 126 -24.19 18.63 20.47
C ARG A 126 -22.82 18.04 20.17
N ARG A 127 -22.75 17.14 19.18
CA ARG A 127 -21.51 16.50 18.73
C ARG A 127 -20.48 17.53 18.28
N GLN A 128 -20.83 18.45 17.40
CA GLN A 128 -19.90 19.47 16.91
C GLN A 128 -19.54 20.50 18.01
N ALA A 129 -20.46 20.80 18.93
CA ALA A 129 -20.16 21.60 20.11
C ALA A 129 -19.14 20.91 21.04
N VAL A 130 -19.21 19.58 21.19
CA VAL A 130 -18.18 18.79 21.90
C VAL A 130 -16.82 18.96 21.21
N ARG A 131 -16.76 18.87 19.88
CA ARG A 131 -15.50 19.05 19.13
C ARG A 131 -14.91 20.45 19.31
N ALA A 132 -15.74 21.50 19.23
CA ALA A 132 -15.30 22.87 19.46
C ALA A 132 -14.79 23.09 20.89
N ALA A 133 -15.41 22.44 21.89
CA ALA A 133 -15.02 22.53 23.29
C ALA A 133 -13.60 22.01 23.59
N ARG A 134 -12.94 21.30 22.65
CA ARG A 134 -11.51 20.96 22.76
C ARG A 134 -10.61 22.20 22.90
N ARG A 135 -11.09 23.37 22.48
CA ARG A 135 -10.38 24.65 22.58
C ARG A 135 -10.55 25.35 23.92
N ALA A 136 -11.26 24.74 24.86
CA ALA A 136 -11.43 25.25 26.21
C ALA A 136 -10.08 25.60 26.86
N ALA A 137 -9.97 26.85 27.34
CA ALA A 137 -8.78 27.37 28.00
C ALA A 137 -9.17 28.42 29.05
N GLY A 138 -8.25 28.70 29.98
CA GLY A 138 -8.44 29.72 31.02
C GLY A 138 -9.74 29.53 31.81
N GLU A 139 -10.54 30.60 31.91
CA GLU A 139 -11.80 30.61 32.67
C GLU A 139 -12.90 29.72 32.06
N SER A 140 -12.83 29.43 30.76
CA SER A 140 -13.80 28.55 30.08
C SER A 140 -13.54 27.06 30.33
N LEU A 141 -12.34 26.69 30.80
CA LEU A 141 -11.94 25.30 30.95
C LEU A 141 -12.75 24.54 32.02
N PRO A 142 -12.89 25.02 33.27
CA PRO A 142 -13.71 24.33 34.27
C PRO A 142 -15.18 24.11 33.85
N PRO A 143 -15.93 25.11 33.34
CA PRO A 143 -17.31 24.89 32.91
C PRO A 143 -17.41 23.99 31.67
N ALA A 144 -16.47 24.05 30.73
CA ALA A 144 -16.43 23.15 29.58
C ALA A 144 -16.21 21.69 30.02
N VAL A 145 -15.23 21.43 30.89
CA VAL A 145 -14.96 20.10 31.45
C VAL A 145 -16.19 19.55 32.17
N ALA A 146 -16.86 20.36 33.00
CA ALA A 146 -18.06 19.94 33.71
C ALA A 146 -19.21 19.58 32.74
N ALA A 147 -19.42 20.39 31.70
CA ALA A 147 -20.45 20.15 30.70
C ALA A 147 -20.16 18.90 29.86
N LEU A 148 -18.91 18.70 29.44
CA LEU A 148 -18.46 17.51 28.71
C LEU A 148 -18.59 16.23 29.56
N ALA A 149 -18.24 16.29 30.86
CA ALA A 149 -18.41 15.18 31.77
C ALA A 149 -19.89 14.81 31.98
N ALA A 150 -20.80 15.80 31.94
CA ALA A 150 -22.23 15.53 31.94
C ALA A 150 -22.69 14.87 30.64
N ARG A 151 -22.17 15.29 29.47
CA ARG A 151 -22.44 14.61 28.19
C ARG A 151 -21.98 13.17 28.19
N LEU A 152 -20.75 12.91 28.63
CA LEU A 152 -20.22 11.55 28.74
C LEU A 152 -21.09 10.64 29.61
N ARG A 153 -21.77 11.15 30.65
CA ARG A 153 -22.64 10.31 31.50
C ARG A 153 -24.06 10.14 30.97
N GLU A 154 -24.64 11.20 30.40
CA GLU A 154 -26.10 11.30 30.26
C GLU A 154 -26.58 11.37 28.79
N ASP A 155 -25.71 11.68 27.82
CA ASP A 155 -26.17 11.89 26.45
C ASP A 155 -26.81 10.61 25.88
N PRO A 156 -27.99 10.69 25.22
CA PRO A 156 -28.60 9.52 24.60
C PRO A 156 -27.73 8.95 23.46
N SER A 157 -27.02 9.79 22.70
CA SER A 157 -26.21 9.35 21.56
C SER A 157 -24.88 8.77 22.03
N GLY A 158 -24.58 7.52 21.66
CA GLY A 158 -23.28 6.88 21.91
C GLY A 158 -22.13 7.66 21.28
N ARG A 159 -22.33 8.14 20.05
CA ARG A 159 -21.38 8.97 19.30
C ARG A 159 -21.00 10.26 20.04
N VAL A 160 -21.97 11.00 20.59
CA VAL A 160 -21.69 12.22 21.37
C VAL A 160 -20.90 11.89 22.64
N ARG A 161 -21.25 10.78 23.33
CA ARG A 161 -20.50 10.34 24.52
C ARG A 161 -19.06 9.96 24.18
N ALA A 162 -18.84 9.25 23.07
CA ALA A 162 -17.52 8.84 22.62
C ALA A 162 -16.62 10.05 22.29
N GLU A 163 -17.16 11.06 21.60
CA GLU A 163 -16.41 12.30 21.34
C GLU A 163 -16.16 13.11 22.61
N ALA A 164 -17.11 13.14 23.55
CA ALA A 164 -16.92 13.81 24.84
C ALA A 164 -15.80 13.13 25.64
N LEU A 165 -15.73 11.79 25.63
CA LEU A 165 -14.64 11.03 26.22
C LEU A 165 -13.29 11.42 25.60
N MET A 166 -13.23 11.50 24.28
CA MET A 166 -12.01 11.84 23.54
C MET A 166 -11.53 13.27 23.84
N VAL A 167 -12.44 14.24 23.90
CA VAL A 167 -12.10 15.63 24.26
C VAL A 167 -11.64 15.74 25.71
N LEU A 168 -12.35 15.12 26.65
CA LEU A 168 -11.95 15.09 28.06
C LEU A 168 -10.57 14.45 28.27
N ASN A 169 -10.25 13.42 27.49
CA ASN A 169 -8.93 12.77 27.51
C ASN A 169 -7.79 13.70 27.10
N ARG A 170 -8.08 14.78 26.36
CA ARG A 170 -7.10 15.79 25.93
C ARG A 170 -7.02 16.99 26.88
N LEU A 171 -8.14 17.38 27.49
CA LEU A 171 -8.21 18.55 28.36
C LEU A 171 -7.69 18.31 29.78
N GLU A 172 -7.63 17.06 30.25
CA GLU A 172 -7.25 16.73 31.62
C GLU A 172 -5.95 15.91 31.72
N ALA A 173 -5.21 16.10 32.82
CA ALA A 173 -3.87 15.54 33.01
C ALA A 173 -3.83 14.02 33.32
N ASP A 174 -4.87 13.45 33.93
CA ASP A 174 -4.94 12.02 34.24
C ASP A 174 -6.28 11.38 33.80
N PRO A 175 -6.39 11.00 32.52
CA PRO A 175 -7.62 10.44 31.99
C PRO A 175 -7.80 8.95 32.29
N ALA A 176 -6.81 8.27 32.87
CA ALA A 176 -6.76 6.80 32.90
C ALA A 176 -7.90 6.18 33.72
N GLY A 177 -8.33 6.82 34.81
CA GLY A 177 -9.50 6.39 35.59
C GLY A 177 -10.80 6.47 34.78
N ARG A 178 -11.00 7.58 34.06
CA ARG A 178 -12.18 7.82 33.21
C ARG A 178 -12.24 6.82 32.05
N LEU A 179 -11.13 6.61 31.36
CA LEU A 179 -11.05 5.65 30.26
C LEU A 179 -11.40 4.23 30.74
N ARG A 180 -10.85 3.80 31.88
CA ARG A 180 -11.19 2.48 32.44
C ARG A 180 -12.66 2.36 32.81
N ALA A 181 -13.26 3.40 33.39
CA ALA A 181 -14.69 3.41 33.68
C ALA A 181 -15.55 3.33 32.41
N ALA A 182 -15.11 4.00 31.33
CA ALA A 182 -15.81 4.02 30.05
C ALA A 182 -15.80 2.66 29.32
N LEU A 183 -14.92 1.71 29.70
CA LEU A 183 -14.98 0.33 29.21
C LEU A 183 -16.27 -0.41 29.63
N ALA A 184 -16.99 0.11 30.64
CA ALA A 184 -18.28 -0.41 31.06
C ALA A 184 -19.48 0.38 30.51
N ASP A 185 -19.26 1.31 29.57
CA ASP A 185 -20.37 2.08 28.96
C ASP A 185 -21.31 1.17 28.17
N ARG A 186 -22.58 1.56 28.11
CA ARG A 186 -23.61 0.83 27.36
C ARG A 186 -23.40 0.87 25.84
N SER A 187 -22.76 1.92 25.29
CA SER A 187 -22.50 2.05 23.86
C SER A 187 -21.18 1.40 23.47
N PRO A 188 -21.17 0.52 22.44
CA PRO A 188 -19.95 -0.02 21.85
C PRO A 188 -18.97 1.07 21.42
N ALA A 189 -19.45 2.16 20.79
CA ALA A 189 -18.61 3.26 20.35
C ALA A 189 -17.80 3.90 21.50
N VAL A 190 -18.40 4.03 22.69
CA VAL A 190 -17.71 4.58 23.88
C VAL A 190 -16.66 3.59 24.40
N ARG A 191 -17.01 2.30 24.48
CA ARG A 191 -16.08 1.24 24.92
C ARG A 191 -14.88 1.11 23.98
N ALA A 192 -15.13 1.07 22.66
CA ALA A 192 -14.09 1.04 21.63
C ALA A 192 -13.19 2.29 21.68
N THR A 193 -13.78 3.48 21.85
CA THR A 193 -13.00 4.73 22.02
C THR A 193 -12.12 4.68 23.27
N ALA A 194 -12.65 4.17 24.38
CA ALA A 194 -11.88 4.01 25.61
C ALA A 194 -10.71 3.04 25.44
N ALA A 195 -10.96 1.89 24.81
CA ALA A 195 -9.94 0.89 24.51
C ALA A 195 -8.84 1.46 23.60
N LEU A 196 -9.22 2.12 22.50
CA LEU A 196 -8.27 2.76 21.58
C LEU A 196 -7.36 3.76 22.32
N CYS A 197 -7.93 4.69 23.09
CA CYS A 197 -7.16 5.68 23.86
C CYS A 197 -6.25 5.04 24.94
N LEU A 198 -6.65 3.93 25.55
CA LEU A 198 -5.80 3.19 26.50
C LEU A 198 -4.65 2.48 25.78
N LEU A 199 -4.93 1.89 24.62
CA LEU A 199 -3.94 1.18 23.81
C LEU A 199 -2.90 2.14 23.20
N GLU A 200 -3.29 3.35 22.81
CA GLU A 200 -2.36 4.40 22.34
C GLU A 200 -1.34 4.82 23.41
N ARG A 201 -1.64 4.57 24.68
CA ARG A 201 -0.75 4.82 25.83
C ARG A 201 0.03 3.57 26.26
N ALA A 202 -0.32 2.41 25.71
CA ALA A 202 0.37 1.15 25.95
C ALA A 202 1.47 0.93 24.90
N ARG A 203 2.36 -0.01 25.17
CA ARG A 203 3.31 -0.52 24.18
C ARG A 203 2.88 -1.91 23.75
N ALA A 204 3.05 -2.23 22.47
CA ALA A 204 2.88 -3.59 21.99
C ALA A 204 3.88 -4.55 22.69
N PRO A 205 3.50 -5.82 22.94
CA PRO A 205 2.19 -6.42 22.67
C PRO A 205 1.10 -5.88 23.60
N TYR A 206 -0.10 -5.68 23.06
CA TYR A 206 -1.19 -5.02 23.75
C TYR A 206 -1.92 -5.95 24.73
N PRO A 207 -2.52 -5.40 25.82
CA PRO A 207 -3.31 -6.20 26.74
C PRO A 207 -4.52 -6.84 26.05
N ALA A 208 -4.62 -8.17 26.12
CA ALA A 208 -5.69 -8.95 25.47
C ALA A 208 -7.09 -8.41 25.79
N ALA A 209 -7.36 -8.06 27.06
CA ALA A 209 -8.65 -7.53 27.48
C ALA A 209 -9.06 -6.22 26.76
N LEU A 210 -8.10 -5.39 26.33
CA LEU A 210 -8.39 -4.18 25.56
C LEU A 210 -8.56 -4.50 24.06
N VAL A 211 -7.82 -5.48 23.55
CA VAL A 211 -7.99 -5.98 22.19
C VAL A 211 -9.38 -6.62 22.03
N ASP A 212 -9.83 -7.41 23.01
CA ASP A 212 -11.16 -8.03 23.03
C ASP A 212 -12.28 -7.00 22.94
N VAL A 213 -12.11 -5.82 23.53
CA VAL A 213 -13.06 -4.70 23.37
C VAL A 213 -13.09 -4.22 21.93
N LEU A 214 -11.94 -4.07 21.26
CA LEU A 214 -11.92 -3.70 19.83
C LEU A 214 -12.52 -4.79 18.93
N VAL A 215 -12.26 -6.06 19.23
CA VAL A 215 -12.81 -7.23 18.52
C VAL A 215 -14.34 -7.18 18.53
N VAL A 216 -14.95 -6.87 19.67
CA VAL A 216 -16.42 -6.86 19.84
C VAL A 216 -17.03 -5.53 19.41
N ASP A 217 -16.44 -4.40 19.81
CA ASP A 217 -17.12 -3.11 19.79
C ASP A 217 -16.66 -2.17 18.68
N ALA A 218 -15.43 -2.30 18.18
CA ALA A 218 -14.91 -1.41 17.14
C ALA A 218 -15.47 -1.71 15.74
N GLY A 219 -16.24 -2.79 15.59
CA GLY A 219 -17.04 -3.08 14.40
C GLY A 219 -18.34 -2.26 14.29
N ASP A 220 -18.72 -1.56 15.35
CA ASP A 220 -19.96 -0.78 15.42
C ASP A 220 -19.95 0.45 14.49
N PRO A 221 -21.02 0.73 13.72
CA PRO A 221 -21.08 1.90 12.85
C PRO A 221 -21.00 3.25 13.57
N GLU A 222 -21.42 3.36 14.84
CA GLU A 222 -21.30 4.60 15.62
C GLU A 222 -19.87 4.88 16.08
N PHE A 223 -19.02 3.85 16.19
CA PHE A 223 -17.58 4.03 16.37
C PHE A 223 -16.96 4.64 15.09
N ARG A 224 -17.63 4.48 13.95
CA ARG A 224 -17.17 4.98 12.66
C ARG A 224 -17.26 6.51 12.56
N ALA A 225 -16.19 7.03 12.00
CA ALA A 225 -16.14 8.34 11.39
C ALA A 225 -16.13 8.10 9.87
N ASP A 226 -17.15 8.55 9.14
CA ASP A 226 -17.14 8.57 7.67
C ASP A 226 -16.00 9.48 7.17
N TRP A 227 -15.84 9.69 5.86
CA TRP A 227 -14.88 10.70 5.36
C TRP A 227 -15.10 12.07 6.06
N ASP A 228 -16.37 12.39 6.38
CA ASP A 228 -16.83 13.58 7.12
C ASP A 228 -16.63 13.47 8.66
N GLY A 229 -16.16 12.33 9.13
CA GLY A 229 -16.07 11.96 10.54
C GLY A 229 -14.72 12.24 11.19
N TRP A 230 -13.72 12.64 10.40
CA TRP A 230 -12.41 13.09 10.86
C TRP A 230 -12.54 14.05 12.08
N PHE A 231 -11.71 13.86 13.11
CA PHE A 231 -11.76 14.65 14.34
C PHE A 231 -10.61 15.68 14.38
N PRO A 232 -10.92 16.99 14.42
CA PRO A 232 -9.91 18.05 14.48
C PRO A 232 -8.89 17.88 15.62
N GLY A 233 -7.60 17.86 15.26
CA GLY A 233 -6.47 17.70 16.17
C GLY A 233 -6.26 16.29 16.73
N VAL A 234 -7.02 15.29 16.27
CA VAL A 234 -6.86 13.88 16.65
C VAL A 234 -6.69 12.99 15.42
N GLY A 235 -7.30 13.35 14.28
CA GLY A 235 -7.21 12.61 13.02
C GLY A 235 -8.37 11.65 12.80
N ILE A 236 -8.20 10.75 11.83
CA ILE A 236 -9.20 9.74 11.46
C ILE A 236 -9.09 8.55 12.41
N THR A 237 -10.22 8.06 12.92
CA THR A 237 -10.26 6.92 13.85
C THR A 237 -9.66 5.65 13.22
N GLU A 238 -9.93 5.39 11.94
CA GLU A 238 -9.35 4.24 11.23
C GLU A 238 -7.83 4.34 11.15
N ASP A 239 -7.25 5.49 10.78
CA ASP A 239 -5.79 5.65 10.72
C ASP A 239 -5.11 5.44 12.09
N ARG A 240 -5.78 5.85 13.17
CA ARG A 240 -5.31 5.60 14.54
C ARG A 240 -5.32 4.11 14.87
N LEU A 241 -6.41 3.44 14.52
CA LEU A 241 -6.58 2.01 14.73
C LEU A 241 -5.60 1.20 13.89
N GLU A 242 -5.39 1.58 12.63
CA GLU A 242 -4.42 0.94 11.73
C GLU A 242 -3.00 1.07 12.26
N ARG A 243 -2.55 2.28 12.64
CA ARG A 243 -1.22 2.48 13.23
C ARG A 243 -1.00 1.63 14.47
N LEU A 244 -2.02 1.50 15.31
CA LEU A 244 -1.96 0.70 16.53
C LEU A 244 -1.85 -0.79 16.20
N LEU A 245 -2.76 -1.31 15.38
CA LEU A 245 -2.79 -2.73 15.04
C LEU A 245 -1.62 -3.16 14.13
N ASP A 246 -0.99 -2.24 13.41
CA ASP A 246 0.25 -2.50 12.66
C ASP A 246 1.43 -2.75 13.61
N ALA A 247 1.43 -2.15 14.80
CA ALA A 247 2.46 -2.37 15.83
C ALA A 247 2.29 -3.71 16.58
N ASP A 248 1.11 -4.33 16.53
CA ASP A 248 0.82 -5.64 17.12
C ASP A 248 0.00 -6.52 16.15
N PRO A 249 0.68 -7.32 15.32
CA PRO A 249 0.04 -8.14 14.29
C PRO A 249 -0.92 -9.18 14.87
N ALA A 250 -0.65 -9.68 16.08
CA ALA A 250 -1.52 -10.64 16.75
C ALA A 250 -2.84 -9.98 17.16
N ALA A 251 -2.79 -8.76 17.71
CA ALA A 251 -3.99 -7.96 17.95
C ALA A 251 -4.73 -7.64 16.64
N GLY A 252 -3.99 -7.29 15.58
CA GLY A 252 -4.55 -7.05 14.24
C GLY A 252 -5.33 -8.24 13.69
N LEU A 253 -4.79 -9.46 13.81
CA LEU A 253 -5.46 -10.69 13.38
C LEU A 253 -6.67 -11.03 14.26
N ALA A 254 -6.58 -10.83 15.57
CA ALA A 254 -7.72 -11.05 16.48
C ALA A 254 -8.90 -10.13 16.14
N VAL A 255 -8.62 -8.83 15.91
CA VAL A 255 -9.63 -7.85 15.49
C VAL A 255 -10.21 -8.23 14.13
N ALA A 256 -9.38 -8.59 13.15
CA ALA A 256 -9.84 -9.07 11.84
C ALA A 256 -10.79 -10.27 11.97
N ALA A 257 -10.43 -11.26 12.80
CA ALA A 257 -11.24 -12.45 13.08
C ALA A 257 -12.61 -12.10 13.66
N GLY A 258 -12.64 -11.23 14.68
CA GLY A 258 -13.88 -10.78 15.31
C GLY A 258 -14.82 -10.09 14.32
N TRP A 259 -14.28 -9.18 13.52
CA TRP A 259 -15.09 -8.43 12.55
C TRP A 259 -15.58 -9.31 11.40
N ILE A 260 -14.77 -10.26 10.93
CA ILE A 260 -15.20 -11.26 9.94
C ILE A 260 -16.33 -12.12 10.52
N ALA A 261 -16.18 -12.58 11.77
CA ALA A 261 -17.21 -13.34 12.47
C ALA A 261 -18.50 -12.53 12.67
N ALA A 262 -18.41 -11.21 12.85
CA ALA A 262 -19.55 -10.30 12.97
C ALA A 262 -20.25 -9.96 11.63
N GLY A 263 -19.73 -10.44 10.48
CA GLY A 263 -20.34 -10.21 9.16
C GLY A 263 -19.51 -9.35 8.20
N ASP A 264 -18.29 -8.97 8.60
CA ASP A 264 -17.31 -8.27 7.76
C ASP A 264 -17.89 -7.02 7.07
N HIS A 265 -18.57 -6.16 7.84
CA HIS A 265 -19.17 -4.94 7.33
C HIS A 265 -18.14 -4.10 6.55
N GLU A 266 -18.49 -3.76 5.31
CA GLU A 266 -17.63 -3.03 4.37
C GLU A 266 -16.26 -3.68 4.13
N SER A 267 -16.08 -4.98 4.40
CA SER A 267 -14.79 -5.68 4.27
C SER A 267 -13.68 -5.18 5.20
N ARG A 268 -14.01 -4.60 6.37
CA ARG A 268 -13.02 -4.10 7.33
C ARG A 268 -12.12 -5.19 7.90
N GLY A 269 -12.68 -6.35 8.24
CA GLY A 269 -11.91 -7.47 8.78
C GLY A 269 -10.99 -8.05 7.71
N VAL A 270 -11.47 -8.18 6.48
CA VAL A 270 -10.65 -8.58 5.32
C VAL A 270 -9.50 -7.59 5.07
N ARG A 271 -9.78 -6.28 5.00
CA ARG A 271 -8.72 -5.26 4.84
C ARG A 271 -7.68 -5.34 5.93
N ARG A 272 -8.09 -5.58 7.18
CA ARG A 272 -7.16 -5.74 8.31
C ARG A 272 -6.30 -7.00 8.17
N ALA A 273 -6.88 -8.13 7.76
CA ALA A 273 -6.11 -9.36 7.51
C ALA A 273 -5.09 -9.17 6.39
N LEU A 274 -5.49 -8.55 5.28
CA LEU A 274 -4.59 -8.24 4.16
C LEU A 274 -3.49 -7.24 4.57
N ARG A 275 -3.81 -6.23 5.38
CA ARG A 275 -2.82 -5.31 5.94
C ARG A 275 -1.77 -6.05 6.77
N VAL A 276 -2.17 -7.02 7.58
CA VAL A 276 -1.21 -7.87 8.31
C VAL A 276 -0.36 -8.71 7.37
N ALA A 277 -0.95 -9.28 6.30
CA ALA A 277 -0.21 -9.98 5.25
C ALA A 277 0.86 -9.07 4.62
N ASP A 278 0.51 -7.80 4.44
CA ASP A 278 1.36 -6.79 3.83
C ASP A 278 2.49 -6.30 4.72
N THR A 279 2.31 -6.30 6.03
CA THR A 279 3.28 -5.76 7.00
C THR A 279 4.05 -6.84 7.75
N CYS A 280 3.60 -8.10 7.74
CA CYS A 280 4.13 -9.15 8.60
C CYS A 280 4.27 -10.50 7.88
N ARG A 281 5.48 -11.08 7.95
CA ARG A 281 5.77 -12.40 7.39
C ARG A 281 5.34 -13.53 8.33
N GLY A 282 5.13 -14.72 7.77
CA GLY A 282 4.96 -15.96 8.52
C GLY A 282 3.58 -16.15 9.15
N ARG A 283 2.59 -15.37 8.73
CA ARG A 283 1.18 -15.43 9.19
C ARG A 283 0.23 -15.92 8.11
N ASP A 284 0.74 -16.35 6.95
CA ASP A 284 -0.08 -16.67 5.78
C ASP A 284 -1.15 -17.72 6.04
N ALA A 285 -0.88 -18.72 6.89
CA ALA A 285 -1.88 -19.73 7.26
C ALA A 285 -3.04 -19.13 8.10
N GLU A 286 -2.73 -18.23 9.02
CA GLU A 286 -3.73 -17.51 9.84
C GLU A 286 -4.56 -16.59 8.94
N ILE A 287 -3.91 -15.84 8.04
CA ILE A 287 -4.56 -14.96 7.07
C ILE A 287 -5.47 -15.76 6.13
N ALA A 288 -4.98 -16.86 5.56
CA ALA A 288 -5.78 -17.71 4.68
C ALA A 288 -7.04 -18.26 5.39
N ALA A 289 -6.91 -18.68 6.65
CA ALA A 289 -8.07 -19.11 7.44
C ALA A 289 -9.11 -18.00 7.64
N LEU A 290 -8.67 -16.76 7.88
CA LEU A 290 -9.56 -15.59 7.98
C LEU A 290 -10.24 -15.28 6.65
N LEU A 291 -9.49 -15.29 5.55
CA LEU A 291 -10.02 -15.03 4.21
C LEU A 291 -11.03 -16.12 3.78
N LEU A 292 -10.79 -17.38 4.13
CA LEU A 292 -11.76 -18.46 3.93
C LEU A 292 -13.02 -18.28 4.78
N ALA A 293 -12.88 -17.87 6.04
CA ALA A 293 -14.02 -17.55 6.89
C ALA A 293 -14.84 -16.38 6.34
N ALA A 294 -14.18 -15.35 5.78
CA ALA A 294 -14.85 -14.24 5.11
C ALA A 294 -15.58 -14.71 3.84
N LEU A 295 -14.95 -15.57 3.04
CA LEU A 295 -15.54 -16.12 1.82
C LEU A 295 -16.80 -16.95 2.09
N ALA A 296 -16.75 -17.83 3.10
CA ALA A 296 -17.86 -18.71 3.47
C ALA A 296 -19.12 -17.98 3.95
N ARG A 297 -18.99 -16.73 4.39
CA ARG A 297 -20.08 -15.95 4.98
C ARG A 297 -20.80 -15.04 3.98
N ARG A 298 -20.37 -14.98 2.71
CA ARG A 298 -20.82 -13.93 1.79
C ARG A 298 -22.08 -14.23 0.99
N GLY A 299 -23.05 -13.33 1.16
CA GLY A 299 -24.09 -12.90 0.21
C GLY A 299 -24.08 -11.38 -0.03
N GLY A 300 -22.94 -10.70 0.15
CA GLY A 300 -22.80 -9.24 0.00
C GLY A 300 -21.62 -8.85 -0.90
N ALA A 301 -21.81 -7.80 -1.71
CA ALA A 301 -20.96 -7.33 -2.81
C ALA A 301 -19.63 -6.64 -2.42
N GLY A 302 -19.13 -6.81 -1.18
CA GLY A 302 -17.78 -6.34 -0.81
C GLY A 302 -16.71 -7.10 -1.60
N ARG A 303 -15.62 -6.42 -1.99
CA ARG A 303 -14.62 -6.84 -3.01
C ARG A 303 -14.19 -8.32 -2.89
N MET A 304 -14.83 -9.20 -3.65
CA MET A 304 -14.49 -10.63 -3.75
C MET A 304 -13.07 -10.83 -4.29
N VAL A 305 -12.67 -9.95 -5.20
CA VAL A 305 -11.34 -9.88 -5.81
C VAL A 305 -10.24 -9.80 -4.75
N ASP A 306 -10.39 -8.96 -3.72
CA ASP A 306 -9.36 -8.78 -2.68
C ASP A 306 -9.19 -10.05 -1.84
N VAL A 307 -10.29 -10.74 -1.52
CA VAL A 307 -10.27 -12.01 -0.77
C VAL A 307 -9.59 -13.10 -1.58
N LEU A 308 -9.99 -13.28 -2.85
CA LEU A 308 -9.45 -14.31 -3.71
C LEU A 308 -7.99 -14.04 -4.10
N GLY A 309 -7.62 -12.78 -4.34
CA GLY A 309 -6.24 -12.37 -4.57
C GLY A 309 -5.36 -12.67 -3.36
N GLY A 310 -5.80 -12.29 -2.15
CA GLY A 310 -5.08 -12.62 -0.92
C GLY A 310 -4.93 -14.12 -0.67
N LEU A 311 -5.94 -14.92 -1.03
CA LEU A 311 -5.86 -16.38 -0.96
C LEU A 311 -4.88 -16.98 -1.97
N ALA A 312 -4.89 -16.50 -3.22
CA ALA A 312 -3.92 -16.93 -4.24
C ALA A 312 -2.48 -16.61 -3.81
N ASP A 313 -2.25 -15.42 -3.26
CA ASP A 313 -0.98 -15.00 -2.68
C ASP A 313 -0.50 -15.92 -1.54
N CYS A 314 -1.42 -16.30 -0.64
CA CYS A 314 -1.12 -17.24 0.45
C CYS A 314 -0.71 -18.63 -0.09
N VAL A 315 -1.44 -19.15 -1.08
CA VAL A 315 -1.11 -20.42 -1.76
C VAL A 315 0.25 -20.32 -2.46
N GLY A 316 0.50 -19.21 -3.15
CA GLY A 316 1.77 -18.95 -3.82
C GLY A 316 2.97 -18.94 -2.87
N ARG A 317 2.75 -18.55 -1.60
CA ARG A 317 3.72 -18.57 -0.49
C ARG A 317 3.76 -19.89 0.30
N GLY A 318 3.01 -20.91 -0.12
CA GLY A 318 3.11 -22.27 0.41
C GLY A 318 2.11 -22.63 1.51
N VAL A 319 1.02 -21.86 1.66
CA VAL A 319 -0.15 -22.32 2.44
C VAL A 319 -0.76 -23.54 1.76
N ASP A 320 -1.30 -24.49 2.56
CA ASP A 320 -2.00 -25.67 2.05
C ASP A 320 -3.11 -25.26 1.06
N PRO A 321 -3.00 -25.62 -0.23
CA PRO A 321 -3.96 -25.20 -1.24
C PRO A 321 -5.30 -25.90 -1.11
N ALA A 322 -5.38 -27.08 -0.50
CA ALA A 322 -6.59 -27.91 -0.52
C ALA A 322 -7.87 -27.17 -0.04
N PRO A 323 -7.91 -26.55 1.15
CA PRO A 323 -9.11 -25.83 1.60
C PRO A 323 -9.41 -24.58 0.74
N VAL A 324 -8.38 -23.97 0.17
CA VAL A 324 -8.51 -22.76 -0.65
C VAL A 324 -9.09 -23.08 -2.02
N VAL A 325 -8.61 -24.15 -2.66
CA VAL A 325 -9.11 -24.60 -3.95
C VAL A 325 -10.57 -25.03 -3.83
N GLU A 326 -10.93 -25.83 -2.82
CA GLU A 326 -12.32 -26.28 -2.66
C GLU A 326 -13.30 -25.10 -2.47
N ALA A 327 -12.86 -24.03 -1.80
CA ALA A 327 -13.66 -22.82 -1.67
C ALA A 327 -13.75 -22.00 -2.97
N ALA A 328 -12.76 -22.10 -3.86
CA ALA A 328 -12.71 -21.38 -5.13
C ALA A 328 -13.50 -22.07 -6.26
N LEU A 329 -13.66 -23.40 -6.23
CA LEU A 329 -14.33 -24.18 -7.29
C LEU A 329 -15.72 -23.63 -7.68
N PRO A 330 -16.63 -23.29 -6.74
CA PRO A 330 -17.95 -22.77 -7.11
C PRO A 330 -17.90 -21.41 -7.82
N LEU A 331 -16.80 -20.67 -7.66
CA LEU A 331 -16.63 -19.30 -8.17
C LEU A 331 -16.09 -19.25 -9.61
N LEU A 332 -15.58 -20.37 -10.13
CA LEU A 332 -15.14 -20.48 -11.52
C LEU A 332 -16.26 -20.13 -12.50
N GLY A 333 -17.51 -20.51 -12.18
CA GLY A 333 -18.70 -20.23 -12.96
C GLY A 333 -19.41 -18.90 -12.62
N SER A 334 -18.77 -18.01 -11.86
CA SER A 334 -19.35 -16.70 -11.52
C SER A 334 -19.62 -15.87 -12.79
N SER A 335 -20.73 -15.13 -12.80
CA SER A 335 -21.01 -14.15 -13.86
C SER A 335 -20.11 -12.92 -13.78
N ASP A 336 -19.48 -12.68 -12.63
CA ASP A 336 -18.46 -11.65 -12.48
C ASP A 336 -17.11 -12.17 -12.97
N GLU A 337 -16.64 -11.62 -14.08
CA GLU A 337 -15.40 -12.03 -14.75
C GLU A 337 -14.18 -11.85 -13.84
N ALA A 338 -14.15 -10.78 -13.03
CA ALA A 338 -13.03 -10.54 -12.11
C ALA A 338 -12.96 -11.62 -11.03
N THR A 339 -14.10 -11.98 -10.42
CA THR A 339 -14.20 -13.08 -9.46
C THR A 339 -13.80 -14.42 -10.09
N SER A 340 -14.32 -14.75 -11.28
CA SER A 340 -13.95 -15.99 -11.97
C SER A 340 -12.45 -16.03 -12.25
N ARG A 341 -11.86 -14.95 -12.75
CA ARG A 341 -10.41 -14.85 -13.03
C ARG A 341 -9.56 -15.06 -11.78
N CYS A 342 -9.92 -14.43 -10.66
CA CYS A 342 -9.19 -14.64 -9.39
C CYS A 342 -9.33 -16.07 -8.87
N ALA A 343 -10.50 -16.70 -9.00
CA ALA A 343 -10.69 -18.11 -8.64
C ALA A 343 -9.84 -19.05 -9.50
N GLN A 344 -9.72 -18.77 -10.81
CA GLN A 344 -8.81 -19.51 -11.70
C GLN A 344 -7.34 -19.34 -11.28
N GLY A 345 -6.94 -18.12 -10.84
CA GLY A 345 -5.61 -17.85 -10.30
C GLY A 345 -5.26 -18.70 -9.07
N ILE A 346 -6.21 -18.91 -8.16
CA ILE A 346 -6.03 -19.81 -7.00
C ILE A 346 -5.69 -21.24 -7.44
N LEU A 347 -6.47 -21.80 -8.35
CA LEU A 347 -6.23 -23.15 -8.87
C LEU A 347 -4.87 -23.23 -9.58
N ALA A 348 -4.52 -22.20 -10.34
CA ALA A 348 -3.25 -22.11 -11.03
C ALA A 348 -2.06 -22.11 -10.04
N GLU A 349 -2.11 -21.29 -8.99
CA GLU A 349 -1.06 -21.23 -7.96
C GLU A 349 -0.95 -22.55 -7.18
N ALA A 350 -2.08 -23.23 -6.96
CA ALA A 350 -2.13 -24.55 -6.36
C ALA A 350 -1.57 -25.67 -7.27
N GLY A 351 -1.38 -25.40 -8.56
CA GLY A 351 -1.04 -26.42 -9.55
C GLY A 351 -2.20 -27.39 -9.85
N ASP A 352 -3.44 -27.00 -9.59
CA ASP A 352 -4.62 -27.87 -9.71
C ASP A 352 -5.14 -27.92 -11.16
N THR A 353 -4.98 -29.09 -11.80
CA THR A 353 -5.36 -29.29 -13.20
C THR A 353 -6.86 -29.38 -13.45
N ARG A 354 -7.71 -29.48 -12.39
CA ARG A 354 -9.18 -29.44 -12.54
C ARG A 354 -9.65 -28.15 -13.22
N LEU A 355 -8.85 -27.08 -13.17
CA LEU A 355 -9.10 -25.84 -13.93
C LEU A 355 -9.39 -26.11 -15.41
N LEU A 356 -8.66 -27.06 -16.02
CA LEU A 356 -8.75 -27.36 -17.45
C LEU A 356 -10.02 -28.13 -17.82
N ASP A 357 -10.54 -28.90 -16.88
CA ASP A 357 -11.77 -29.68 -17.07
C ASP A 357 -13.02 -28.82 -16.84
N LEU A 358 -12.92 -27.88 -15.90
CA LEU A 358 -14.04 -27.04 -15.46
C LEU A 358 -14.19 -25.75 -16.24
N VAL A 359 -13.10 -25.22 -16.81
CA VAL A 359 -13.10 -23.98 -17.58
C VAL A 359 -12.58 -24.27 -18.99
N PRO A 360 -13.47 -24.32 -20.01
CA PRO A 360 -13.08 -24.65 -21.38
C PRO A 360 -12.02 -23.71 -21.96
N ASP A 361 -12.11 -22.41 -21.64
CA ASP A 361 -11.13 -21.40 -22.03
C ASP A 361 -10.63 -20.61 -20.80
N PRO A 362 -9.62 -21.15 -20.09
CA PRO A 362 -9.07 -20.48 -18.92
C PRO A 362 -8.40 -19.16 -19.27
N ASP A 363 -8.41 -18.23 -18.30
CA ASP A 363 -7.68 -16.98 -18.38
C ASP A 363 -6.19 -17.23 -18.72
N PRO A 364 -5.62 -16.49 -19.69
CA PRO A 364 -4.23 -16.70 -20.12
C PRO A 364 -3.20 -16.60 -18.99
N SER A 365 -3.41 -15.73 -18.01
CA SER A 365 -2.51 -15.56 -16.86
C SER A 365 -2.58 -16.77 -15.93
N ALA A 366 -3.80 -17.24 -15.62
CA ALA A 366 -3.99 -18.45 -14.81
C ALA A 366 -3.39 -19.68 -15.52
N LEU A 367 -3.57 -19.81 -16.83
CA LEU A 367 -2.99 -20.91 -17.61
C LEU A 367 -1.46 -20.88 -17.58
N ALA A 368 -0.85 -19.69 -17.70
CA ALA A 368 0.60 -19.54 -17.63
C ALA A 368 1.18 -19.91 -16.25
N VAL A 369 0.53 -19.47 -15.18
CA VAL A 369 0.92 -19.84 -13.81
C VAL A 369 0.77 -21.34 -13.59
N LEU A 370 -0.34 -21.95 -14.04
CA LEU A 370 -0.56 -23.40 -13.94
C LEU A 370 0.53 -24.18 -14.70
N ALA A 371 0.89 -23.74 -15.91
CA ALA A 371 1.95 -24.34 -16.71
C ALA A 371 3.32 -24.22 -16.02
N ALA A 372 3.62 -23.06 -15.42
CA ALA A 372 4.85 -22.83 -14.68
C ALA A 372 4.95 -23.72 -13.42
N ARG A 373 3.85 -23.85 -12.67
CA ARG A 373 3.76 -24.66 -11.44
C ARG A 373 3.89 -26.16 -11.75
N THR A 374 3.08 -26.68 -12.67
CA THR A 374 3.04 -28.12 -13.00
C THR A 374 4.23 -28.56 -13.84
N GLY A 375 4.73 -27.70 -14.73
CA GLY A 375 5.72 -28.06 -15.73
C GLY A 375 5.20 -29.02 -16.81
N ASP A 376 3.88 -29.15 -16.98
CA ASP A 376 3.28 -30.02 -17.99
C ASP A 376 3.60 -29.49 -19.42
N PRO A 377 4.32 -30.27 -20.26
CA PRO A 377 4.65 -29.87 -21.61
C PRO A 377 3.44 -29.51 -22.48
N ALA A 378 2.29 -30.16 -22.30
CA ALA A 378 1.08 -29.87 -23.08
C ALA A 378 0.53 -28.46 -22.77
N LEU A 379 0.54 -28.09 -21.48
CA LEU A 379 0.12 -26.76 -21.03
C LEU A 379 1.11 -25.70 -21.47
N CYS A 380 2.41 -25.96 -21.31
CA CYS A 380 3.46 -25.07 -21.81
C CYS A 380 3.28 -24.80 -23.31
N ARG A 381 2.98 -25.82 -24.13
CA ARG A 381 2.72 -25.63 -25.56
C ARG A 381 1.49 -24.78 -25.84
N ARG A 382 0.45 -24.86 -25.01
CA ARG A 382 -0.76 -24.03 -25.16
C ARG A 382 -0.44 -22.55 -24.92
N VAL A 383 0.35 -22.25 -23.89
CA VAL A 383 0.79 -20.87 -23.54
C VAL A 383 1.80 -20.31 -24.56
N LEU A 384 2.67 -21.16 -25.12
CA LEU A 384 3.67 -20.77 -26.14
C LEU A 384 3.06 -20.61 -27.55
N ARG A 385 1.72 -20.65 -27.69
CA ARG A 385 1.08 -20.35 -28.99
C ARG A 385 1.19 -18.84 -29.29
N PRO A 386 1.42 -18.47 -30.56
CA PRO A 386 1.43 -17.08 -30.97
C PRO A 386 -0.01 -16.54 -30.91
N GLU A 387 -0.24 -15.53 -30.07
CA GLU A 387 -1.50 -14.79 -30.05
C GLU A 387 -1.52 -13.75 -31.18
N PRO A 388 -2.70 -13.46 -31.76
CA PRO A 388 -2.82 -12.38 -32.73
C PRO A 388 -2.47 -11.03 -32.08
N VAL A 389 -1.68 -10.23 -32.80
CA VAL A 389 -1.27 -8.87 -32.40
C VAL A 389 -2.53 -8.01 -32.25
N GLY A 390 -2.99 -7.81 -31.01
CA GLY A 390 -4.21 -7.04 -30.73
C GLY A 390 -4.54 -6.83 -29.25
N THR A 391 -4.06 -7.68 -28.34
CA THR A 391 -4.23 -7.49 -26.89
C THR A 391 -2.99 -6.84 -26.28
N CYS A 392 -2.81 -5.55 -26.57
CA CYS A 392 -2.06 -4.68 -25.66
C CYS A 392 -2.87 -4.59 -24.36
N CYS A 393 -2.59 -5.48 -23.41
CA CYS A 393 -3.07 -5.31 -22.05
C CYS A 393 -1.95 -4.67 -21.24
N ASP A 394 -2.11 -3.37 -21.01
CA ASP A 394 -1.44 -2.61 -19.96
C ASP A 394 -1.52 -3.39 -18.65
N SER A 395 -0.46 -4.09 -18.28
CA SER A 395 -0.33 -4.62 -16.94
C SER A 395 1.13 -4.58 -16.52
N TRP A 396 1.34 -4.06 -15.32
CA TRP A 396 2.62 -3.98 -14.64
C TRP A 396 3.24 -5.38 -14.34
N HIS A 397 2.61 -6.46 -14.80
CA HIS A 397 2.94 -7.87 -14.49
C HIS A 397 3.50 -8.68 -15.67
N GLY A 398 3.75 -8.05 -16.84
CA GLY A 398 4.34 -8.74 -18.00
C GLY A 398 3.34 -9.60 -18.78
N SER A 399 3.75 -10.15 -19.94
CA SER A 399 2.89 -11.06 -20.70
C SER A 399 2.71 -12.38 -19.92
N PRO A 400 1.55 -13.05 -19.98
CA PRO A 400 1.40 -14.42 -19.44
C PRO A 400 2.51 -15.36 -19.92
N ARG A 401 2.96 -15.17 -21.16
CA ARG A 401 4.09 -15.93 -21.72
C ARG A 401 5.39 -15.71 -20.95
N ASP A 402 5.66 -14.49 -20.49
CA ASP A 402 6.88 -14.15 -19.75
C ASP A 402 6.94 -14.88 -18.40
N VAL A 403 5.79 -15.06 -17.74
CA VAL A 403 5.67 -15.85 -16.50
C VAL A 403 6.18 -17.28 -16.72
N LEU A 404 5.73 -17.93 -17.81
CA LEU A 404 6.21 -19.26 -18.16
C LEU A 404 7.69 -19.27 -18.53
N LEU A 405 8.14 -18.34 -19.38
CA LEU A 405 9.54 -18.27 -19.84
C LEU A 405 10.51 -18.12 -18.67
N ASN A 406 10.15 -17.32 -17.66
CA ASN A 406 10.96 -17.12 -16.45
C ASN A 406 11.02 -18.37 -15.54
N ALA A 407 10.02 -19.26 -15.64
CA ALA A 407 9.95 -20.49 -14.85
C ALA A 407 10.60 -21.71 -15.54
N LEU A 408 11.01 -21.60 -16.82
CA LEU A 408 11.61 -22.70 -17.55
C LEU A 408 13.03 -23.02 -17.03
N THR A 409 13.25 -24.31 -16.75
CA THR A 409 14.58 -24.87 -16.50
C THR A 409 15.08 -25.58 -17.76
N PRO A 410 16.40 -25.84 -17.92
CA PRO A 410 16.92 -26.58 -19.07
C PRO A 410 16.20 -27.91 -19.31
N ALA A 411 15.89 -28.65 -18.23
CA ALA A 411 15.17 -29.91 -18.29
C ALA A 411 13.73 -29.77 -18.80
N ARG A 412 13.01 -28.71 -18.37
CA ARG A 412 11.62 -28.44 -18.82
C ARG A 412 11.56 -27.83 -20.22
N ALA A 413 12.60 -27.11 -20.64
CA ALA A 413 12.66 -26.46 -21.94
C ALA A 413 13.06 -27.40 -23.07
N ALA A 414 13.91 -28.42 -22.81
CA ALA A 414 14.35 -29.38 -23.83
C ALA A 414 13.21 -29.99 -24.68
N PRO A 415 12.09 -30.50 -24.11
CA PRO A 415 10.98 -31.04 -24.90
C PRO A 415 10.11 -29.98 -25.61
N LEU A 416 10.34 -28.69 -25.33
CA LEU A 416 9.63 -27.54 -25.89
C LEU A 416 10.46 -26.80 -26.94
N LEU A 417 11.69 -27.25 -27.22
CA LEU A 417 12.60 -26.55 -28.11
C LEU A 417 12.00 -26.26 -29.51
N PRO A 418 11.30 -27.21 -30.17
CA PRO A 418 10.66 -26.92 -31.46
C PRO A 418 9.60 -25.81 -31.36
N ASP A 419 8.88 -25.73 -30.24
CA ASP A 419 7.87 -24.70 -29.99
C ASP A 419 8.52 -23.33 -29.74
N LEU A 420 9.63 -23.29 -29.01
CA LEU A 420 10.41 -22.08 -28.76
C LEU A 420 11.03 -21.54 -30.06
N VAL A 421 11.56 -22.42 -30.92
CA VAL A 421 12.07 -22.06 -32.26
C VAL A 421 10.95 -21.54 -33.16
N ARG A 422 9.81 -22.22 -33.19
CA ARG A 422 8.62 -21.74 -33.92
C ARG A 422 8.18 -20.37 -33.41
N LEU A 423 8.26 -20.14 -32.11
CA LEU A 423 7.91 -18.86 -31.50
C LEU A 423 8.92 -17.76 -31.88
N LEU A 424 10.23 -18.04 -31.91
CA LEU A 424 11.24 -17.11 -32.42
C LEU A 424 10.93 -16.67 -33.86
N ARG A 425 10.49 -17.61 -34.71
CA ARG A 425 10.14 -17.32 -36.11
C ARG A 425 8.88 -16.47 -36.27
N THR A 426 7.89 -16.67 -35.39
CA THR A 426 6.53 -16.13 -35.59
C THR A 426 6.22 -14.91 -34.74
N SER A 427 6.79 -14.82 -33.53
CA SER A 427 6.56 -13.76 -32.55
C SER A 427 7.81 -13.58 -31.68
N PRO A 428 8.94 -13.13 -32.27
CA PRO A 428 10.18 -12.95 -31.53
C PRO A 428 10.04 -11.86 -30.47
N SER A 429 10.61 -12.10 -29.29
CA SER A 429 10.66 -11.11 -28.20
C SER A 429 12.03 -11.13 -27.51
N PRO A 430 12.48 -10.00 -26.92
CA PRO A 430 13.71 -9.97 -26.15
C PRO A 430 13.72 -11.00 -25.00
N GLN A 431 12.59 -11.16 -24.31
CA GLN A 431 12.42 -12.12 -23.22
C GLN A 431 12.64 -13.56 -23.67
N LEU A 432 12.11 -13.95 -24.83
CA LEU A 432 12.34 -15.27 -25.41
C LEU A 432 13.82 -15.51 -25.75
N ALA A 433 14.49 -14.51 -26.35
CA ALA A 433 15.92 -14.60 -26.65
C ALA A 433 16.76 -14.77 -25.37
N HIS A 434 16.48 -13.98 -24.32
CA HIS A 434 17.15 -14.12 -23.03
C HIS A 434 16.88 -15.45 -22.34
N ALA A 435 15.64 -15.95 -22.41
CA ALA A 435 15.29 -17.26 -21.86
C ALA A 435 16.14 -18.35 -22.53
N LEU A 436 16.23 -18.37 -23.87
CA LEU A 436 17.07 -19.32 -24.60
C LEU A 436 18.56 -19.21 -24.24
N ALA A 437 19.07 -17.98 -24.10
CA ALA A 437 20.44 -17.74 -23.65
C ALA A 437 20.71 -18.35 -22.26
N GLY A 438 19.73 -18.24 -21.34
CA GLY A 438 19.84 -18.76 -19.97
C GLY A 438 19.76 -20.28 -19.86
N LEU A 439 19.15 -20.95 -20.84
CA LEU A 439 18.93 -22.41 -20.83
C LEU A 439 20.15 -23.23 -21.25
N ASP A 440 21.14 -22.60 -21.90
CA ASP A 440 22.39 -23.22 -22.34
C ASP A 440 22.20 -24.48 -23.21
N LEU A 441 21.12 -24.49 -24.00
CA LEU A 441 20.81 -25.55 -24.95
C LEU A 441 21.49 -25.25 -26.28
N ALA A 442 22.70 -25.79 -26.47
CA ALA A 442 23.50 -25.62 -27.68
C ALA A 442 22.96 -26.43 -28.87
N ASP A 443 21.77 -26.08 -29.34
CA ASP A 443 21.16 -26.64 -30.55
C ASP A 443 21.39 -25.69 -31.75
N PRO A 444 21.83 -26.19 -32.91
CA PRO A 444 22.12 -25.35 -34.08
C PRO A 444 20.90 -24.60 -34.64
N GLU A 445 19.67 -25.13 -34.49
CA GLU A 445 18.46 -24.52 -35.04
C GLU A 445 18.09 -23.18 -34.36
N PRO A 446 17.90 -23.09 -33.02
CA PRO A 446 17.65 -21.82 -32.36
C PRO A 446 18.79 -20.82 -32.53
N VAL A 447 20.04 -21.27 -32.63
CA VAL A 447 21.19 -20.40 -32.87
C VAL A 447 21.07 -19.72 -34.24
N SER A 448 20.73 -20.47 -35.30
CA SER A 448 20.53 -19.90 -36.63
C SER A 448 19.42 -18.84 -36.66
N GLU A 449 18.30 -19.10 -35.96
CA GLU A 449 17.20 -18.14 -35.86
C GLU A 449 17.60 -16.87 -35.10
N LEU A 450 18.32 -17.01 -33.99
CA LEU A 450 18.82 -15.87 -33.21
C LEU A 450 19.82 -15.03 -34.03
N VAL A 451 20.69 -15.67 -34.82
CA VAL A 451 21.60 -14.97 -35.74
C VAL A 451 20.82 -14.17 -36.77
N ALA A 452 19.75 -14.73 -37.36
CA ALA A 452 18.91 -14.00 -38.30
C ALA A 452 18.24 -12.76 -37.67
N LEU A 453 17.85 -12.85 -36.39
CA LEU A 453 17.23 -11.76 -35.64
C LEU A 453 18.20 -10.64 -35.23
N THR A 454 19.52 -10.81 -35.39
CA THR A 454 20.51 -9.76 -35.09
C THR A 454 20.38 -8.52 -35.99
N GLY A 455 19.81 -8.68 -37.19
CA GLY A 455 19.51 -7.60 -38.12
C GLY A 455 18.09 -7.03 -38.00
N HIS A 456 17.33 -7.39 -36.96
CA HIS A 456 15.94 -6.97 -36.82
C HIS A 456 15.82 -5.46 -36.58
N ALA A 457 14.77 -4.83 -37.12
CA ALA A 457 14.55 -3.37 -37.02
C ALA A 457 14.34 -2.87 -35.57
N ASN A 458 14.00 -3.77 -34.64
CA ASN A 458 13.87 -3.44 -33.22
C ASN A 458 15.24 -3.63 -32.54
N PRO A 459 15.88 -2.55 -32.07
CA PRO A 459 17.24 -2.61 -31.52
C PRO A 459 17.33 -3.43 -30.23
N VAL A 460 16.27 -3.44 -29.40
CA VAL A 460 16.24 -4.21 -28.15
C VAL A 460 16.24 -5.72 -28.45
N LEU A 461 15.43 -6.14 -29.43
CA LEU A 461 15.36 -7.53 -29.88
C LEU A 461 16.65 -7.96 -30.59
N ALA A 462 17.17 -7.12 -31.49
CA ALA A 462 18.42 -7.39 -32.21
C ALA A 462 19.59 -7.64 -31.24
N ARG A 463 19.71 -6.78 -30.22
CA ARG A 463 20.71 -6.92 -29.15
C ARG A 463 20.51 -8.19 -28.33
N ALA A 464 19.29 -8.45 -27.86
CA ALA A 464 18.98 -9.66 -27.08
C ALA A 464 19.29 -10.94 -27.87
N ALA A 465 18.94 -10.96 -29.16
CA ALA A 465 19.21 -12.07 -30.07
C ALA A 465 20.71 -12.26 -30.33
N ALA A 466 21.47 -11.18 -30.55
CA ALA A 466 22.92 -11.24 -30.73
C ALA A 466 23.62 -11.81 -29.50
N VAL A 467 23.23 -11.35 -28.30
CA VAL A 467 23.78 -11.82 -27.02
C VAL A 467 23.45 -13.29 -26.79
N ALA A 468 22.21 -13.70 -27.06
CA ALA A 468 21.78 -15.08 -26.97
C ALA A 468 22.54 -15.99 -27.95
N ALA A 469 22.69 -15.57 -29.21
CA ALA A 469 23.43 -16.31 -30.23
C ALA A 469 24.92 -16.48 -29.85
N ALA A 470 25.57 -15.39 -29.43
CA ALA A 470 26.97 -15.41 -29.00
C ALA A 470 27.20 -16.34 -27.81
N ARG A 471 26.30 -16.31 -26.81
CA ARG A 471 26.36 -17.21 -25.65
C ARG A 471 26.22 -18.68 -26.03
N LEU A 472 25.44 -18.98 -27.06
CA LEU A 472 25.24 -20.33 -27.59
C LEU A 472 26.31 -20.75 -28.63
N GLY A 473 27.37 -19.95 -28.82
CA GLY A 473 28.54 -20.30 -29.64
C GLY A 473 28.57 -19.72 -31.05
N ALA A 474 27.66 -18.80 -31.41
CA ALA A 474 27.76 -18.03 -32.66
C ALA A 474 28.88 -16.97 -32.61
N ASP A 475 29.14 -16.33 -33.74
CA ASP A 475 30.06 -15.19 -33.83
C ASP A 475 29.66 -14.08 -32.84
N PRO A 476 30.52 -13.70 -31.88
CA PRO A 476 30.18 -12.69 -30.89
C PRO A 476 30.26 -11.25 -31.37
N GLU A 477 30.85 -10.99 -32.55
CA GLU A 477 31.09 -9.63 -33.05
C GLU A 477 29.81 -8.76 -33.09
N PRO A 478 28.64 -9.24 -33.56
CA PRO A 478 27.41 -8.45 -33.53
C PRO A 478 26.98 -8.06 -32.12
N ALA A 479 27.13 -8.97 -31.14
CA ALA A 479 26.77 -8.72 -29.75
C ALA A 479 27.71 -7.69 -29.10
N LEU A 480 29.02 -7.85 -29.33
CA LEU A 480 30.04 -6.93 -28.83
C LEU A 480 29.84 -5.52 -29.38
N ARG A 481 29.59 -5.38 -30.69
CA ARG A 481 29.36 -4.08 -31.32
C ARG A 481 28.12 -3.38 -30.74
N LEU A 482 26.97 -4.06 -30.72
CA LEU A 482 25.71 -3.47 -30.21
C LEU A 482 25.78 -3.09 -28.74
N LEU A 483 26.46 -3.90 -27.91
CA LEU A 483 26.66 -3.59 -26.49
C LEU A 483 27.68 -2.46 -26.28
N ALA A 484 28.74 -2.39 -27.10
CA ALA A 484 29.72 -1.31 -27.02
C ALA A 484 29.09 0.05 -27.37
N GLU A 485 28.27 0.10 -28.43
CA GLU A 485 27.49 1.28 -28.83
C GLU A 485 26.57 1.71 -27.66
N GLY A 486 25.74 0.79 -27.14
CA GLY A 486 24.80 1.11 -26.07
C GLY A 486 25.45 1.50 -24.73
N LEU A 487 26.58 0.89 -24.36
CA LEU A 487 27.32 1.27 -23.15
C LEU A 487 28.04 2.61 -23.30
N ALA A 488 28.33 3.05 -24.53
CA ALA A 488 29.00 4.32 -24.80
C ALA A 488 28.03 5.51 -24.87
N GLU A 489 26.77 5.31 -25.29
CA GLU A 489 25.77 6.37 -25.47
C GLU A 489 25.15 6.93 -24.16
N GLY A 490 25.33 6.25 -23.03
CA GLY A 490 25.07 6.79 -21.69
C GLY A 490 23.96 6.12 -20.87
N LEU A 491 23.62 6.75 -19.74
CA LEU A 491 22.98 6.12 -18.55
C LEU A 491 21.55 5.58 -18.75
N ALA A 492 20.79 6.11 -19.71
CA ALA A 492 19.40 5.69 -19.92
C ALA A 492 19.35 4.28 -20.52
N GLY A 493 19.03 3.28 -19.70
CA GLY A 493 18.94 1.88 -20.13
C GLY A 493 20.27 1.09 -20.07
N SER A 494 21.33 1.66 -19.48
CA SER A 494 22.62 0.98 -19.28
C SER A 494 22.49 -0.32 -18.48
N GLU A 495 21.55 -0.40 -17.54
CA GLU A 495 21.23 -1.59 -16.74
C GLU A 495 20.99 -2.84 -17.61
N ARG A 496 20.21 -2.68 -18.69
CA ARG A 496 19.93 -3.80 -19.61
C ARG A 496 21.16 -4.17 -20.41
N HIS A 497 22.03 -3.22 -20.75
CA HIS A 497 23.27 -3.50 -21.49
C HIS A 497 24.29 -4.21 -20.59
N LEU A 498 24.37 -3.85 -19.32
CA LEU A 498 25.23 -4.50 -18.34
C LEU A 498 24.76 -5.93 -18.04
N ALA A 499 23.44 -6.14 -17.86
CA ALA A 499 22.87 -7.48 -17.70
C ALA A 499 23.16 -8.38 -18.90
N ASP A 500 23.01 -7.86 -20.12
CA ASP A 500 23.30 -8.60 -21.35
C ASP A 500 24.81 -8.87 -21.53
N THR A 501 25.65 -7.92 -21.14
CA THR A 501 27.10 -8.08 -21.11
C THR A 501 27.50 -9.20 -20.13
N ALA A 502 26.84 -9.29 -18.98
CA ALA A 502 27.05 -10.37 -18.02
C ALA A 502 26.64 -11.76 -18.57
N LEU A 503 25.67 -11.82 -19.48
CA LEU A 503 25.28 -13.06 -20.17
C LEU A 503 26.35 -13.55 -21.15
N LEU A 504 27.17 -12.67 -21.74
CA LEU A 504 28.26 -13.12 -22.64
C LEU A 504 29.37 -13.90 -21.90
N GLY A 505 29.50 -13.72 -20.59
CA GLY A 505 30.58 -14.35 -19.84
C GLY A 505 31.97 -13.93 -20.39
N PRO A 506 32.96 -14.83 -20.47
CA PRO A 506 34.33 -14.50 -20.90
C PRO A 506 34.43 -13.87 -22.30
N VAL A 507 33.46 -14.16 -23.18
CA VAL A 507 33.40 -13.60 -24.54
C VAL A 507 33.24 -12.08 -24.51
N GLY A 508 32.65 -11.53 -23.45
CA GLY A 508 32.49 -10.09 -23.23
C GLY A 508 33.77 -9.34 -22.84
N ALA A 509 34.94 -9.98 -22.81
CA ALA A 509 36.22 -9.35 -22.43
C ALA A 509 36.51 -8.00 -23.13
N PRO A 510 36.20 -7.80 -24.43
CA PRO A 510 36.40 -6.51 -25.08
C PRO A 510 35.57 -5.35 -24.50
N LEU A 511 34.47 -5.65 -23.79
CA LEU A 511 33.57 -4.65 -23.19
C LEU A 511 34.02 -4.20 -21.79
N LEU A 512 35.02 -4.84 -21.19
CA LEU A 512 35.48 -4.53 -19.82
C LEU A 512 35.78 -3.05 -19.58
N PRO A 513 36.51 -2.32 -20.45
CA PRO A 513 36.79 -0.90 -20.23
C PRO A 513 35.51 -0.04 -20.16
N LEU A 514 34.45 -0.45 -20.85
CA LEU A 514 33.16 0.23 -20.79
C LEU A 514 32.39 -0.15 -19.52
N VAL A 515 32.40 -1.42 -19.11
CA VAL A 515 31.79 -1.90 -17.87
C VAL A 515 32.40 -1.21 -16.65
N GLU A 516 33.73 -1.04 -16.62
CA GLU A 516 34.46 -0.44 -15.49
C GLU A 516 34.05 1.02 -15.21
N ARG A 517 33.55 1.74 -16.22
CA ARG A 517 33.02 3.10 -16.05
C ARG A 517 31.78 3.15 -15.14
N TYR A 518 31.00 2.06 -15.11
CA TYR A 518 29.76 1.97 -14.36
C TYR A 518 29.94 1.47 -12.91
N LEU A 519 31.18 1.24 -12.47
CA LEU A 519 31.51 0.79 -11.11
C LEU A 519 31.66 1.94 -10.10
N THR A 520 31.61 3.19 -10.55
CA THR A 520 31.81 4.38 -9.71
C THR A 520 30.58 4.68 -8.84
N ALA A 521 30.81 5.34 -7.70
CA ALA A 521 29.77 5.66 -6.72
C ALA A 521 28.71 6.66 -7.24
N ASP A 522 28.98 7.37 -8.32
CA ASP A 522 28.07 8.35 -8.93
C ASP A 522 26.87 7.69 -9.63
N HIS A 523 26.91 6.37 -9.83
CA HIS A 523 25.82 5.61 -10.44
C HIS A 523 24.87 5.00 -9.41
N HIS A 524 23.61 4.84 -9.79
CA HIS A 524 22.60 4.17 -8.96
C HIS A 524 23.02 2.74 -8.59
N ALA A 525 22.66 2.30 -7.38
CA ALA A 525 22.96 0.97 -6.84
C ALA A 525 22.66 -0.18 -7.83
N ARG A 526 21.53 -0.09 -8.54
CA ARG A 526 21.14 -1.05 -9.58
C ARG A 526 22.21 -1.22 -10.66
N VAL A 527 22.65 -0.10 -11.25
CA VAL A 527 23.66 -0.06 -12.31
C VAL A 527 24.98 -0.64 -11.80
N ARG A 528 25.37 -0.32 -10.56
CA ARG A 528 26.60 -0.83 -9.95
C ARG A 528 26.56 -2.34 -9.72
N VAL A 529 25.43 -2.89 -9.25
CA VAL A 529 25.26 -4.35 -9.10
C VAL A 529 25.33 -5.06 -10.46
N ASP A 530 24.68 -4.51 -11.50
CA ASP A 530 24.69 -5.09 -12.84
C ASP A 530 26.09 -5.03 -13.47
N ALA A 531 26.82 -3.94 -13.27
CA ALA A 531 28.21 -3.82 -13.72
C ALA A 531 29.17 -4.73 -12.95
N ALA A 532 28.98 -4.90 -11.64
CA ALA A 532 29.74 -5.85 -10.84
C ALA A 532 29.45 -7.32 -11.25
N GLU A 533 28.20 -7.64 -11.62
CA GLU A 533 27.86 -8.95 -12.20
C GLU A 533 28.60 -9.15 -13.53
N ALA A 534 28.57 -8.17 -14.43
CA ALA A 534 29.24 -8.24 -15.72
C ALA A 534 30.75 -8.44 -15.56
N LEU A 535 31.40 -7.65 -14.68
CA LEU A 535 32.81 -7.79 -14.35
C LEU A 535 33.14 -9.22 -13.89
N TRP A 536 32.37 -9.76 -12.95
CA TRP A 536 32.57 -11.11 -12.43
C TRP A 536 32.38 -12.19 -13.50
N ARG A 537 31.30 -12.09 -14.30
CA ARG A 537 30.98 -13.09 -15.34
C ARG A 537 32.03 -13.10 -16.46
N ILE A 538 32.57 -11.94 -16.81
CA ILE A 538 33.62 -11.83 -17.84
C ILE A 538 34.96 -12.35 -17.32
N THR A 539 35.37 -11.92 -16.14
CA THR A 539 36.73 -12.19 -15.63
C THR A 539 36.85 -13.51 -14.87
N GLY A 540 35.74 -14.02 -14.33
CA GLY A 540 35.74 -15.10 -13.34
C GLY A 540 36.28 -14.67 -11.97
N ASP A 541 36.71 -13.41 -11.81
CA ASP A 541 37.38 -12.90 -10.62
C ASP A 541 36.36 -12.42 -9.58
N GLY A 542 36.00 -13.32 -8.66
CA GLY A 542 35.14 -12.99 -7.53
C GLY A 542 35.79 -12.05 -6.51
N GLU A 543 37.11 -11.86 -6.52
CA GLU A 543 37.79 -10.95 -5.58
C GLU A 543 37.58 -9.49 -5.97
N ARG A 544 37.64 -9.19 -7.27
CA ARG A 544 37.36 -7.83 -7.78
C ARG A 544 35.89 -7.43 -7.63
N ALA A 545 34.95 -8.36 -7.82
CA ALA A 545 33.52 -8.05 -7.75
C ALA A 545 32.95 -8.02 -6.32
N ALA A 546 33.49 -8.83 -5.41
CA ALA A 546 32.99 -8.92 -4.03
C ALA A 546 32.87 -7.58 -3.27
N PRO A 547 33.88 -6.69 -3.22
CA PRO A 547 33.76 -5.43 -2.47
C PRO A 547 32.67 -4.52 -3.05
N LEU A 548 32.47 -4.55 -4.37
CA LEU A 548 31.44 -3.77 -5.05
C LEU A 548 30.05 -4.29 -4.68
N LEU A 549 29.84 -5.61 -4.72
CA LEU A 549 28.57 -6.23 -4.34
C LEU A 549 28.27 -6.08 -2.83
N LEU A 550 29.29 -6.10 -1.97
CA LEU A 550 29.14 -5.88 -0.53
C LEU A 550 28.67 -4.46 -0.21
N ALA A 551 29.13 -3.46 -0.97
CA ALA A 551 28.72 -2.06 -0.81
C ALA A 551 27.23 -1.83 -1.14
N GLU A 552 26.64 -2.69 -1.97
CA GLU A 552 25.23 -2.60 -2.39
C GLU A 552 24.28 -3.48 -1.58
N LEU A 553 24.77 -4.14 -0.51
CA LEU A 553 23.91 -4.97 0.32
C LEU A 553 22.88 -4.13 1.08
N GLY A 554 21.61 -4.42 0.83
CA GLY A 554 20.47 -3.87 1.54
C GLY A 554 19.19 -4.64 1.21
N PRO A 555 18.10 -4.41 1.97
CA PRO A 555 16.82 -5.04 1.71
C PRO A 555 16.15 -4.34 0.51
N SER A 556 16.68 -4.56 -0.68
CA SER A 556 16.21 -4.02 -1.96
C SER A 556 16.41 -5.06 -3.05
N ARG A 557 15.71 -4.94 -4.19
CA ARG A 557 15.81 -5.92 -5.29
C ARG A 557 17.26 -6.13 -5.72
N HIS A 558 18.03 -5.04 -5.76
CA HIS A 558 19.46 -5.05 -6.12
C HIS A 558 20.33 -5.61 -5.02
N GLY A 559 20.03 -5.36 -3.75
CA GLY A 559 20.75 -5.95 -2.63
C GLY A 559 20.54 -7.46 -2.51
N VAL A 560 19.31 -7.96 -2.76
CA VAL A 560 19.02 -9.40 -2.86
C VAL A 560 19.76 -10.03 -4.06
N LYS A 561 19.80 -9.32 -5.20
CA LYS A 561 20.62 -9.73 -6.34
C LYS A 561 22.10 -9.79 -5.97
N ALA A 562 22.64 -8.77 -5.30
CA ALA A 562 24.02 -8.74 -4.85
C ALA A 562 24.36 -9.89 -3.90
N LEU A 563 23.46 -10.19 -2.95
CA LEU A 563 23.58 -11.36 -2.07
C LEU A 563 23.62 -12.68 -2.86
N THR A 564 22.72 -12.83 -3.84
CA THR A 564 22.68 -14.01 -4.73
C THR A 564 24.02 -14.17 -5.46
N LEU A 565 24.58 -13.07 -5.99
CA LEU A 565 25.85 -13.07 -6.72
C LEU A 565 27.03 -13.39 -5.80
N LEU A 566 27.10 -12.79 -4.61
CA LEU A 566 28.11 -13.10 -3.59
C LEU A 566 28.08 -14.58 -3.19
N ARG A 567 26.90 -15.19 -3.10
CA ARG A 567 26.79 -16.63 -2.83
C ARG A 567 27.33 -17.48 -3.98
N ARG A 568 27.13 -17.04 -5.23
CA ARG A 568 27.60 -17.74 -6.44
C ARG A 568 29.10 -17.58 -6.68
N THR A 569 29.73 -16.50 -6.23
CA THR A 569 31.21 -16.36 -6.26
C THR A 569 31.89 -17.35 -5.30
N GLY A 570 31.13 -17.98 -4.40
CA GLY A 570 31.64 -18.97 -3.45
C GLY A 570 32.39 -18.38 -2.25
N ARG A 571 32.48 -17.05 -2.15
CA ARG A 571 33.18 -16.38 -1.04
C ARG A 571 32.26 -16.25 0.18
N PRO A 572 32.77 -16.47 1.41
CA PRO A 572 31.99 -16.24 2.62
C PRO A 572 31.73 -14.75 2.84
N LEU A 573 30.52 -14.39 3.28
CA LEU A 573 30.23 -13.03 3.73
C LEU A 573 31.03 -12.70 5.00
N PRO A 574 31.58 -11.47 5.13
CA PRO A 574 32.18 -11.04 6.38
C PRO A 574 31.12 -10.99 7.52
N PRO A 575 31.55 -11.11 8.79
CA PRO A 575 30.63 -11.26 9.92
C PRO A 575 29.60 -10.12 10.06
N GLU A 576 29.99 -8.88 9.80
CA GLU A 576 29.12 -7.71 9.91
C GLU A 576 28.00 -7.73 8.87
N GLN A 577 28.32 -7.99 7.60
CA GLN A 577 27.34 -8.09 6.52
C GLN A 577 26.46 -9.33 6.69
N ARG A 578 27.00 -10.42 7.27
CA ARG A 578 26.20 -11.59 7.64
C ARG A 578 25.16 -11.25 8.70
N ALA A 579 25.55 -10.52 9.75
CA ALA A 579 24.61 -10.06 10.77
C ALA A 579 23.58 -9.05 10.21
N LEU A 580 23.97 -8.23 9.23
CA LEU A 580 23.06 -7.35 8.51
C LEU A 580 22.01 -8.16 7.71
N VAL A 581 22.45 -9.07 6.84
CA VAL A 581 21.59 -9.90 5.99
C VAL A 581 20.68 -10.81 6.83
N ALA A 582 21.17 -11.32 7.95
CA ALA A 582 20.39 -12.17 8.84
C ALA A 582 19.15 -11.47 9.43
N ARG A 583 19.14 -10.13 9.48
CA ARG A 583 18.03 -9.29 9.96
C ARG A 583 17.06 -8.86 8.87
N TRP A 584 17.37 -9.11 7.58
CA TRP A 584 16.47 -8.72 6.49
C TRP A 584 15.06 -9.32 6.60
N PRO A 585 14.89 -10.60 7.01
CA PRO A 585 13.56 -11.18 7.22
C PRO A 585 12.74 -10.49 8.32
N ASP A 586 13.36 -9.66 9.16
CA ASP A 586 12.69 -8.91 10.23
C ASP A 586 12.14 -7.56 9.73
N ALA A 587 12.55 -7.09 8.53
CA ALA A 587 12.09 -5.81 7.97
C ALA A 587 10.65 -5.91 7.42
N SER A 588 9.76 -4.98 7.73
CA SER A 588 8.37 -5.04 7.25
C SER A 588 8.29 -5.04 5.72
N PRO A 589 7.53 -5.95 5.06
CA PRO A 589 7.36 -5.93 3.61
C PRO A 589 6.72 -4.62 3.09
N ALA A 590 5.93 -3.91 3.91
CA ALA A 590 5.40 -2.60 3.57
C ALA A 590 6.50 -1.53 3.46
N GLU A 591 7.45 -1.51 4.41
CA GLU A 591 8.62 -0.60 4.35
C GLU A 591 9.50 -0.88 3.12
N LEU A 592 9.60 -2.14 2.70
CA LEU A 592 10.35 -2.51 1.50
C LEU A 592 9.65 -2.03 0.22
N ARG A 593 8.30 -2.07 0.19
CA ARG A 593 7.49 -1.55 -0.91
C ARG A 593 7.50 -0.03 -1.01
N GLU A 594 7.46 0.69 0.11
CA GLU A 594 7.59 2.15 0.10
C GLU A 594 8.94 2.60 -0.50
N ARG A 595 10.01 1.86 -0.21
CA ARG A 595 11.36 2.13 -0.75
C ARG A 595 11.51 1.69 -2.20
N ASN A 596 10.67 0.78 -2.67
CA ASN A 596 10.71 0.25 -4.02
C ASN A 596 9.30 -0.19 -4.44
N LEU A 597 8.60 0.68 -5.17
CA LEU A 597 7.22 0.47 -5.63
C LEU A 597 7.01 -0.83 -6.42
N LEU A 598 8.11 -1.43 -6.93
CA LEU A 598 8.06 -2.69 -7.66
C LEU A 598 8.22 -3.92 -6.76
N TRP A 599 8.55 -3.79 -5.47
CA TRP A 599 8.77 -4.93 -4.57
C TRP A 599 7.49 -5.76 -4.42
N GLY A 600 7.55 -7.04 -4.79
CA GLY A 600 6.41 -7.95 -4.77
C GLY A 600 6.65 -9.22 -3.94
N PRO A 601 5.63 -10.09 -3.84
CA PRO A 601 5.70 -11.36 -3.11
C PRO A 601 6.88 -12.26 -3.54
N GLU A 602 7.20 -12.29 -4.84
CA GLU A 602 8.32 -13.06 -5.38
C GLU A 602 9.69 -12.54 -4.90
N ASP A 603 9.87 -11.22 -4.80
CA ASP A 603 11.11 -10.62 -4.30
C ASP A 603 11.30 -10.95 -2.82
N ASP A 604 10.19 -10.94 -2.06
CA ASP A 604 10.17 -11.26 -0.65
C ASP A 604 10.53 -12.72 -0.39
N ALA A 605 9.89 -13.64 -1.12
CA ALA A 605 10.21 -15.07 -1.09
C ALA A 605 11.67 -15.32 -1.48
N ARG A 606 12.16 -14.66 -2.54
CA ARG A 606 13.55 -14.76 -2.97
C ARG A 606 14.54 -14.25 -1.92
N MET A 607 14.24 -13.13 -1.28
CA MET A 607 15.04 -12.58 -0.18
C MET A 607 15.11 -13.59 0.98
N CYS A 608 13.96 -14.10 1.45
CA CYS A 608 13.90 -15.08 2.52
C CYS A 608 14.67 -16.35 2.18
N GLU A 609 14.55 -16.86 0.94
CA GLU A 609 15.26 -18.04 0.48
C GLU A 609 16.77 -17.83 0.44
N GLU A 610 17.25 -16.70 -0.09
CA GLU A 610 18.69 -16.41 -0.13
C GLU A 610 19.26 -16.23 1.28
N VAL A 611 18.51 -15.63 2.23
CA VAL A 611 18.89 -15.57 3.64
C VAL A 611 18.89 -16.98 4.28
N ARG A 612 17.93 -17.84 3.95
CA ARG A 612 17.88 -19.23 4.43
C ARG A 612 19.06 -20.05 3.92
N LEU A 613 19.38 -19.95 2.64
CA LEU A 613 20.53 -20.62 2.01
C LEU A 613 21.86 -20.13 2.62
N LEU A 614 21.95 -18.85 2.97
CA LEU A 614 23.09 -18.31 3.71
C LEU A 614 23.25 -18.99 5.08
N ARG A 615 22.15 -19.15 5.83
CA ARG A 615 22.15 -19.80 7.16
C ARG A 615 22.46 -21.29 7.07
N ALA A 616 22.01 -21.98 6.02
CA ALA A 616 22.22 -23.42 5.82
C ALA A 616 23.66 -23.81 5.46
N ARG A 617 24.49 -22.89 4.97
CA ARG A 617 25.92 -23.12 4.67
C ARG A 617 26.83 -22.98 5.91
N GLN A 618 26.27 -23.09 7.11
CA GLN A 618 27.06 -23.14 8.35
C GLN A 618 27.57 -24.58 8.59
N PRO A 619 28.86 -24.78 8.93
CA PRO A 619 29.29 -26.00 9.59
C PRO A 619 28.72 -26.11 11.01
#